data_AF-A0A5B8VZV9-F1
#
_entry.id   AF-A0A5B8VZV9-F1
#
_cell.length_a   1.000
_cell.length_b   1.000
_cell.length_c   1.000
_cell.angle_alpha   90.00
_cell.angle_beta   90.00
_cell.angle_gamma   90.00
#
_symmetry.space_group_name_H-M   'P 1'
#
loop_
_entity.id
_entity.type
_entity.pdbx_description
1 polymer ?
#
loop_
_entity_poly.entity_id
_entity_poly.type
_entity_poly.pdbx_seq_one_letter_code
_entity_poly.pdbx_strand_id
1 'polypeptide(L)'
;MDIKPKAQKGSRPGKLQAVFNQDKAGYFNNILALAASLCASSFAAILTFADNLFIFERGHGFDDNTSPFDTSKILADSSGNLYADGFELNGQPIGFFAGVQVPVDLPEAPLWLCTMDYPPSTITQLQLTQLTMLAKQAAAVFQLMAKDLSTGNKTQVDRQLREQKAFYEKILNNIPTDIAVFDANHRYLFVNPGAISVKEYRDFIIGKDDYEYAAFRNRDVAIADERRAQFLQVKKNRQRNPLGRGLETARWHNSHRTALYVPGGRR
;
A
#
# COMPACT_ATOMS: atom_id res chain seq x y z
N MET A 1 -8.18 -29.27 0.83
CA MET A 1 -7.70 -29.48 -0.55
C MET A 1 -6.91 -28.24 -0.90
N ASP A 2 -5.58 -28.33 -0.85
CA ASP A 2 -4.69 -27.22 -1.14
C ASP A 2 -4.72 -26.93 -2.65
N ILE A 3 -5.24 -25.77 -3.02
CA ILE A 3 -5.31 -25.34 -4.41
C ILE A 3 -4.05 -24.51 -4.65
N LYS A 4 -3.09 -25.03 -5.41
CA LYS A 4 -1.99 -24.19 -5.92
C LYS A 4 -2.54 -23.28 -7.03
N PRO A 5 -2.15 -21.99 -7.07
CA PRO A 5 -2.47 -21.14 -8.22
C PRO A 5 -1.93 -21.81 -9.48
N LYS A 6 -2.81 -22.07 -10.46
CA LYS A 6 -2.42 -22.74 -11.71
C LYS A 6 -1.79 -21.71 -12.64
N ALA A 7 -0.55 -21.97 -13.07
CA ALA A 7 0.14 -21.16 -14.07
C ALA A 7 -0.52 -21.32 -15.45
N GLN A 8 -0.82 -20.20 -16.10
CA GLN A 8 -0.94 -20.12 -17.55
C GLN A 8 0.37 -19.53 -18.09
N LYS A 9 0.93 -20.15 -19.15
CA LYS A 9 2.15 -19.68 -19.81
C LYS A 9 1.83 -18.35 -20.49
N GLY A 10 2.23 -17.24 -19.89
CA GLY A 10 1.98 -15.91 -20.43
C GLY A 10 3.13 -14.96 -20.11
N SER A 11 3.77 -14.44 -21.15
CA SER A 11 4.63 -13.26 -21.04
C SER A 11 3.87 -12.14 -20.33
N ARG A 12 4.52 -11.43 -19.40
CA ARG A 12 3.97 -10.27 -18.66
C ARG A 12 3.22 -9.36 -19.65
N PRO A 13 1.86 -9.26 -19.60
CA PRO A 13 1.13 -8.58 -20.65
C PRO A 13 1.50 -7.10 -20.64
N GLY A 14 2.01 -6.57 -21.76
CA GLY A 14 2.40 -5.14 -21.84
C GLY A 14 1.28 -4.16 -21.46
N LYS A 15 0.02 -4.60 -21.60
CA LYS A 15 -1.18 -3.85 -21.16
C LYS A 15 -1.28 -3.70 -19.64
N LEU A 16 -0.88 -4.71 -18.86
CA LEU A 16 -0.92 -4.68 -17.39
C LEU A 16 0.00 -3.59 -16.85
N GLN A 17 1.25 -3.59 -17.31
CA GLN A 17 2.26 -2.65 -16.84
C GLN A 17 1.95 -1.22 -17.29
N ALA A 18 1.34 -1.04 -18.47
CA ALA A 18 0.88 0.26 -18.94
C ALA A 18 -0.16 0.89 -18.00
N VAL A 19 -1.09 0.10 -17.44
CA VAL A 19 -2.10 0.59 -16.48
C VAL A 19 -1.43 1.12 -15.22
N PHE A 20 -0.57 0.32 -14.59
CA PHE A 20 0.11 0.75 -13.37
C PHE A 20 0.99 1.96 -13.61
N ASN A 21 1.71 2.03 -14.74
CA ASN A 21 2.56 3.16 -15.10
C ASN A 21 1.78 4.45 -15.36
N GLN A 22 0.48 4.35 -15.68
CA GLN A 22 -0.38 5.51 -15.85
C GLN A 22 -0.78 6.17 -14.52
N ASP A 23 -0.67 5.47 -13.39
CA ASP A 23 -1.05 5.96 -12.06
C ASP A 23 -0.11 7.05 -11.53
N LYS A 24 -0.16 8.25 -12.14
CA LYS A 24 0.62 9.42 -11.72
C LYS A 24 0.14 10.02 -10.40
N ALA A 25 -1.13 9.78 -10.04
CA ALA A 25 -1.75 10.34 -8.85
C ALA A 25 -1.60 9.44 -7.61
N GLY A 26 -1.00 8.26 -7.77
CA GLY A 26 -0.70 7.34 -6.67
C GLY A 26 -1.93 6.66 -6.07
N TYR A 27 -2.95 6.39 -6.87
CA TYR A 27 -4.16 5.69 -6.43
C TYR A 27 -3.86 4.32 -5.82
N PHE A 28 -3.03 3.52 -6.49
CA PHE A 28 -2.64 2.20 -5.97
C PHE A 28 -1.78 2.33 -4.71
N ASN A 29 -0.91 3.35 -4.65
CA ASN A 29 -0.08 3.59 -3.48
C ASN A 29 -0.91 3.91 -2.24
N ASN A 30 -1.99 4.68 -2.40
CA ASN A 30 -2.94 4.99 -1.34
C ASN A 30 -3.69 3.75 -0.84
N ILE A 31 -4.10 2.87 -1.76
CA ILE A 31 -4.74 1.59 -1.43
C ILE A 31 -3.78 0.69 -0.66
N LEU A 32 -2.54 0.56 -1.15
CA LEU A 32 -1.52 -0.26 -0.51
C LEU A 32 -1.15 0.22 0.88
N ALA A 33 -1.02 1.53 1.06
CA ALA A 33 -0.72 2.08 2.37
C ALA A 33 -1.85 1.77 3.37
N LEU A 34 -3.12 1.94 2.97
CA LEU A 34 -4.23 1.54 3.83
C LEU A 34 -4.26 0.03 4.11
N ALA A 35 -3.96 -0.80 3.13
CA ALA A 35 -3.90 -2.25 3.34
C ALA A 35 -2.88 -2.60 4.43
N ALA A 36 -1.67 -2.03 4.35
CA ALA A 36 -0.65 -2.18 5.38
C ALA A 36 -1.14 -1.72 6.76
N SER A 37 -1.78 -0.54 6.85
CA SER A 37 -2.30 -0.03 8.12
C SER A 37 -3.43 -0.87 8.71
N LEU A 38 -4.41 -1.29 7.91
CA LEU A 38 -5.57 -2.05 8.41
C LEU A 38 -5.14 -3.43 8.90
N CYS A 39 -4.17 -4.05 8.20
CA CYS A 39 -3.61 -5.33 8.59
C CYS A 39 -2.47 -5.23 9.62
N ALA A 40 -2.12 -4.03 10.08
CA ALA A 40 -0.96 -3.79 10.94
C ALA A 40 0.32 -4.49 10.43
N SER A 41 0.55 -4.43 9.12
CA SER A 41 1.63 -5.11 8.41
C SER A 41 2.66 -4.11 7.88
N SER A 42 3.92 -4.52 7.80
CA SER A 42 5.03 -3.65 7.35
C SER A 42 4.94 -3.38 5.85
N PHE A 43 4.35 -4.31 5.13
CA PHE A 43 4.38 -4.36 3.70
C PHE A 43 3.00 -4.61 3.12
N ALA A 44 2.74 -4.02 1.97
CA ALA A 44 1.60 -4.37 1.13
C ALA A 44 1.99 -4.31 -0.34
N ALA A 45 1.44 -5.20 -1.15
CA ALA A 45 1.74 -5.24 -2.59
C ALA A 45 0.52 -5.61 -3.42
N ILE A 46 0.50 -5.12 -4.66
CA ILE A 46 -0.31 -5.73 -5.71
C ILE A 46 0.61 -6.68 -6.45
N LEU A 47 0.28 -7.96 -6.39
CA LEU A 47 1.04 -9.03 -7.01
C LEU A 47 0.28 -9.60 -8.20
N THR A 48 1.02 -10.00 -9.23
CA THR A 48 0.52 -10.91 -10.27
C THR A 48 1.32 -12.21 -10.24
N PHE A 49 0.80 -13.25 -10.89
CA PHE A 49 1.46 -14.55 -10.97
C PHE A 49 1.70 -14.92 -12.43
N ALA A 50 2.97 -15.06 -12.82
CA ALA A 50 3.38 -15.47 -14.16
C ALA A 50 4.67 -16.29 -14.06
N ASP A 51 4.84 -17.26 -14.96
CA ASP A 51 6.04 -18.11 -15.03
C ASP A 51 6.43 -18.76 -13.68
N ASN A 52 5.42 -19.19 -12.91
CA ASN A 52 5.55 -19.76 -11.55
C ASN A 52 6.14 -18.81 -10.49
N LEU A 53 6.14 -17.50 -10.75
CA LEU A 53 6.66 -16.50 -9.84
C LEU A 53 5.58 -15.47 -9.50
N PHE A 54 5.56 -15.03 -8.25
CA PHE A 54 4.86 -13.80 -7.91
C PHE A 54 5.69 -12.60 -8.32
N ILE A 55 5.05 -11.66 -9.03
CA ILE A 55 5.66 -10.46 -9.58
C ILE A 55 4.99 -9.24 -8.92
N PHE A 56 5.81 -8.29 -8.46
CA PHE A 56 5.33 -7.02 -7.93
C PHE A 56 4.90 -6.08 -9.05
N GLU A 57 3.62 -5.71 -9.06
CA GLU A 57 3.11 -4.64 -9.93
C GLU A 57 3.19 -3.28 -9.22
N ARG A 58 2.86 -3.26 -7.91
CA ARG A 58 3.04 -2.12 -7.01
C ARG A 58 3.38 -2.60 -5.60
N GLY A 59 4.16 -1.81 -4.87
CA GLY A 59 4.60 -2.15 -3.52
C GLY A 59 4.60 -0.94 -2.58
N HIS A 60 4.24 -1.20 -1.33
CA HIS A 60 4.34 -0.31 -0.18
C HIS A 60 5.27 -0.96 0.85
N GLY A 61 6.22 -0.20 1.36
CA GLY A 61 7.24 -0.71 2.29
C GLY A 61 8.37 -1.52 1.61
N PHE A 62 8.29 -1.77 0.31
CA PHE A 62 9.34 -2.45 -0.47
C PHE A 62 10.34 -1.47 -1.08
N ASP A 63 11.53 -1.99 -1.40
CA ASP A 63 12.51 -1.29 -2.23
C ASP A 63 12.16 -1.52 -3.71
N ASP A 64 12.43 -0.53 -4.57
CA ASP A 64 12.01 -0.51 -5.99
C ASP A 64 12.53 -1.71 -6.82
N ASN A 65 13.54 -2.44 -6.32
CA ASN A 65 14.18 -3.58 -6.97
C ASN A 65 13.75 -4.95 -6.42
N THR A 66 12.58 -5.04 -5.78
CA THR A 66 12.10 -6.31 -5.22
C THR A 66 11.88 -7.31 -6.36
N SER A 67 12.65 -8.40 -6.35
CA SER A 67 12.62 -9.41 -7.42
C SER A 67 11.39 -10.30 -7.32
N PRO A 68 10.93 -10.86 -8.45
CA PRO A 68 9.95 -11.94 -8.42
C PRO A 68 10.41 -13.10 -7.52
N PHE A 69 9.48 -13.79 -6.88
CA PHE A 69 9.80 -14.82 -5.90
C PHE A 69 8.98 -16.09 -6.09
N ASP A 70 9.60 -17.23 -5.76
CA ASP A 70 9.01 -18.57 -5.81
C ASP A 70 8.08 -18.80 -4.61
N THR A 71 7.08 -19.65 -4.84
CA THR A 71 5.80 -19.67 -4.15
C THR A 71 5.47 -21.05 -3.60
N SER A 72 6.45 -21.96 -3.54
CA SER A 72 6.24 -23.35 -3.07
C SER A 72 5.54 -23.44 -1.71
N LYS A 73 5.60 -22.38 -0.90
CA LYS A 73 4.97 -22.24 0.42
C LYS A 73 3.70 -21.38 0.47
N ILE A 74 3.28 -20.78 -0.65
CA ILE A 74 2.05 -19.99 -0.72
C ILE A 74 0.90 -20.88 -1.19
N LEU A 75 -0.15 -20.94 -0.39
CA LEU A 75 -1.33 -21.75 -0.62
C LEU A 75 -2.54 -20.86 -0.92
N ALA A 76 -3.42 -21.30 -1.83
CA ALA A 76 -4.70 -20.64 -2.04
C ALA A 76 -5.83 -21.39 -1.33
N ASP A 77 -6.75 -20.65 -0.72
CA ASP A 77 -8.01 -21.19 -0.21
C ASP A 77 -9.04 -21.41 -1.33
N SER A 78 -10.23 -21.91 -0.97
CA SER A 78 -11.33 -22.13 -1.92
C SER A 78 -11.89 -20.86 -2.57
N SER A 79 -11.60 -19.69 -1.99
CA SER A 79 -11.97 -18.37 -2.52
C SER A 79 -10.85 -17.74 -3.35
N GLY A 80 -9.71 -18.42 -3.50
CA GLY A 80 -8.54 -17.91 -4.23
C GLY A 80 -7.69 -16.91 -3.43
N ASN A 81 -7.94 -16.75 -2.13
CA ASN A 81 -7.08 -15.95 -1.26
C ASN A 81 -5.81 -16.72 -0.96
N LEU A 82 -4.69 -16.01 -0.88
CA LEU A 82 -3.36 -16.57 -0.70
C LEU A 82 -2.90 -16.42 0.75
N TYR A 83 -2.24 -17.45 1.27
CA TYR A 83 -1.66 -17.45 2.61
C TYR A 83 -0.30 -18.15 2.62
N ALA A 84 0.58 -17.68 3.49
CA ALA A 84 1.79 -18.40 3.86
C ALA A 84 2.21 -18.04 5.29
N ASP A 85 2.63 -19.06 6.04
CA ASP A 85 3.12 -18.94 7.41
C ASP A 85 4.65 -18.84 7.48
N GLY A 86 5.30 -18.53 6.35
CA GLY A 86 6.75 -18.50 6.27
C GLY A 86 7.31 -18.71 4.86
N PHE A 87 8.00 -17.71 4.30
CA PHE A 87 8.83 -17.89 3.09
C PHE A 87 10.00 -16.91 3.07
N GLU A 88 10.91 -17.05 2.12
CA GLU A 88 12.00 -16.10 1.94
C GLU A 88 11.72 -15.16 0.78
N LEU A 89 11.87 -13.86 1.01
CA LEU A 89 11.79 -12.82 0.00
C LEU A 89 13.12 -12.07 -0.02
N ASN A 90 13.87 -12.16 -1.13
CA ASN A 90 15.21 -11.56 -1.27
C ASN A 90 16.17 -11.94 -0.13
N GLY A 91 16.13 -13.20 0.32
CA GLY A 91 16.95 -13.70 1.43
C GLY A 91 16.49 -13.22 2.81
N GLN A 92 15.30 -12.63 2.93
CA GLN A 92 14.71 -12.22 4.20
C GLN A 92 13.49 -13.09 4.55
N PRO A 93 13.38 -13.57 5.81
CA PRO A 93 12.26 -14.40 6.21
C PRO A 93 10.99 -13.56 6.40
N ILE A 94 9.96 -13.86 5.64
CA ILE A 94 8.60 -13.33 5.79
C ILE A 94 7.81 -14.32 6.63
N GLY A 95 7.45 -13.94 7.86
CA GLY A 95 6.69 -14.79 8.78
C GLY A 95 5.18 -14.73 8.59
N PHE A 96 4.67 -13.68 7.96
CA PHE A 96 3.25 -13.50 7.68
C PHE A 96 3.01 -13.08 6.23
N PHE A 97 2.06 -13.75 5.58
CA PHE A 97 1.56 -13.35 4.27
C PHE A 97 0.08 -13.69 4.12
N ALA A 98 -0.70 -12.71 3.71
CA ALA A 98 -2.08 -12.87 3.32
C ALA A 98 -2.37 -12.05 2.06
N GLY A 99 -3.14 -12.59 1.14
CA GLY A 99 -3.54 -11.93 -0.09
C GLY A 99 -4.98 -12.22 -0.46
N VAL A 100 -5.72 -11.21 -0.87
CA VAL A 100 -7.06 -11.38 -1.41
C VAL A 100 -7.06 -11.12 -2.91
N GLN A 101 -7.92 -11.82 -3.63
CA GLN A 101 -8.02 -11.64 -5.07
C GLN A 101 -8.58 -10.24 -5.40
N VAL A 102 -7.93 -9.55 -6.33
CA VAL A 102 -8.43 -8.32 -6.93
C VAL A 102 -9.40 -8.73 -8.05
N PRO A 103 -10.70 -8.39 -7.98
CA PRO A 103 -11.71 -8.90 -8.91
C PRO A 103 -11.65 -8.17 -10.26
N VAL A 104 -10.64 -8.49 -11.05
CA VAL A 104 -10.47 -8.06 -12.44
C VAL A 104 -10.48 -9.27 -13.37
N ASP A 105 -11.06 -9.09 -14.55
CA ASP A 105 -11.11 -10.14 -15.57
C ASP A 105 -9.79 -10.18 -16.35
N LEU A 106 -8.77 -10.78 -15.73
CA LEU A 106 -7.43 -10.97 -16.28
C LEU A 106 -6.98 -12.42 -16.07
N PRO A 107 -7.50 -13.39 -16.84
CA PRO A 107 -7.20 -14.81 -16.64
C PRO A 107 -5.70 -15.13 -16.78
N GLU A 108 -5.00 -14.44 -17.69
CA GLU A 108 -3.57 -14.62 -17.96
C GLU A 108 -2.65 -13.89 -16.95
N ALA A 109 -3.20 -12.99 -16.15
CA ALA A 109 -2.44 -12.19 -15.19
C ALA A 109 -3.33 -11.81 -13.99
N PRO A 110 -3.76 -12.81 -13.18
CA PRO A 110 -4.56 -12.55 -12.00
C PRO A 110 -3.83 -11.62 -11.04
N LEU A 111 -4.58 -10.82 -10.30
CA LEU A 111 -4.06 -9.84 -9.36
C LEU A 111 -4.48 -10.17 -7.94
N TRP A 112 -3.58 -9.95 -7.00
CA TRP A 112 -3.85 -10.04 -5.57
C TRP A 112 -3.41 -8.77 -4.87
N LEU A 113 -4.21 -8.35 -3.89
CA LEU A 113 -3.82 -7.33 -2.91
C LEU A 113 -3.33 -8.06 -1.67
N CYS A 114 -2.04 -7.97 -1.40
CA CYS A 114 -1.34 -8.72 -0.38
C CYS A 114 -0.82 -7.81 0.72
N THR A 115 -0.76 -8.34 1.94
CA THR A 115 -0.02 -7.78 3.06
C THR A 115 0.99 -8.78 3.56
N MET A 116 2.13 -8.29 4.07
CA MET A 116 3.20 -9.12 4.56
C MET A 116 3.87 -8.50 5.78
N ASP A 117 4.41 -9.35 6.65
CA ASP A 117 5.24 -8.91 7.75
C ASP A 117 6.35 -9.91 8.08
N TYR A 118 7.40 -9.42 8.72
CA TYR A 118 8.51 -10.24 9.19
C TYR A 118 8.09 -11.18 10.33
N PRO A 119 7.47 -10.71 11.44
CA PRO A 119 6.97 -11.61 12.46
C PRO A 119 5.82 -12.47 11.94
N PRO A 120 5.72 -13.73 12.39
CA PRO A 120 4.51 -14.53 12.20
C PRO A 120 3.29 -13.82 12.79
N SER A 121 2.18 -13.90 12.08
CA SER A 121 0.90 -13.31 12.46
C SER A 121 -0.23 -14.08 11.78
N THR A 122 -1.47 -13.79 12.16
CA THR A 122 -2.66 -14.33 11.50
C THR A 122 -3.57 -13.19 11.08
N ILE A 123 -4.21 -13.34 9.93
CA ILE A 123 -5.20 -12.36 9.48
C ILE A 123 -6.54 -12.64 10.16
N THR A 124 -7.12 -11.60 10.76
CA THR A 124 -8.46 -11.70 11.34
C THR A 124 -9.55 -11.58 10.27
N GLN A 125 -10.77 -12.06 10.55
CA GLN A 125 -11.89 -11.93 9.62
C GLN A 125 -12.23 -10.46 9.28
N LEU A 126 -12.07 -9.56 10.24
CA LEU A 126 -12.27 -8.12 10.03
C LEU A 126 -11.22 -7.58 9.05
N GLN A 127 -9.94 -7.90 9.26
CA GLN A 127 -8.86 -7.50 8.36
C GLN A 127 -9.03 -8.09 6.97
N LEU A 128 -9.43 -9.36 6.85
CA LEU A 128 -9.72 -9.99 5.57
C LEU A 128 -10.87 -9.29 4.84
N THR A 129 -11.93 -8.91 5.56
CA THR A 129 -13.06 -8.15 5.00
C THR A 129 -12.61 -6.76 4.52
N GLN A 130 -11.80 -6.07 5.32
CA GLN A 130 -11.22 -4.77 4.98
C GLN A 130 -10.32 -4.85 3.75
N LEU A 131 -9.44 -5.85 3.69
CA LEU A 131 -8.55 -6.09 2.56
C LEU A 131 -9.35 -6.42 1.29
N THR A 132 -10.42 -7.22 1.41
CA THR A 132 -11.33 -7.52 0.29
C THR A 132 -12.03 -6.26 -0.23
N MET A 133 -12.44 -5.34 0.65
CA MET A 133 -12.99 -4.05 0.23
C MET A 133 -11.95 -3.23 -0.54
N LEU A 134 -10.71 -3.16 -0.06
CA LEU A 134 -9.62 -2.46 -0.75
C LEU A 134 -9.26 -3.11 -2.10
N ALA A 135 -9.34 -4.44 -2.21
CA ALA A 135 -9.12 -5.15 -3.47
C ALA A 135 -10.19 -4.81 -4.52
N LYS A 136 -11.45 -4.68 -4.11
CA LYS A 136 -12.52 -4.16 -5.00
C LYS A 136 -12.24 -2.74 -5.46
N GLN A 137 -11.66 -1.89 -4.60
CA GLN A 137 -11.25 -0.53 -4.98
C GLN A 137 -10.08 -0.55 -5.98
N ALA A 138 -9.09 -1.40 -5.76
CA ALA A 138 -7.98 -1.58 -6.71
C ALA A 138 -8.50 -2.03 -8.08
N ALA A 139 -9.47 -2.94 -8.12
CA ALA A 139 -10.12 -3.38 -9.35
C ALA A 139 -10.82 -2.23 -10.08
N ALA A 140 -11.58 -1.38 -9.37
CA ALA A 140 -12.25 -0.23 -9.96
C ALA A 140 -11.27 0.77 -10.59
N VAL A 141 -10.19 1.11 -9.88
CA VAL A 141 -9.12 1.98 -10.40
C VAL A 141 -8.46 1.36 -11.63
N PHE A 142 -8.12 0.07 -11.55
CA PHE A 142 -7.51 -0.67 -12.63
C PHE A 142 -8.37 -0.66 -13.90
N GLN A 143 -9.66 -0.98 -13.76
CA GLN A 143 -10.61 -1.02 -14.88
C GLN A 143 -10.78 0.35 -15.56
N LEU A 144 -10.83 1.43 -14.77
CA LEU A 144 -10.91 2.79 -15.31
C LEU A 144 -9.66 3.14 -16.12
N MET A 145 -8.47 2.89 -15.59
CA MET A 145 -7.21 3.15 -16.29
C MET A 145 -7.05 2.27 -17.54
N ALA A 146 -7.41 0.98 -17.46
CA ALA A 146 -7.42 0.09 -18.62
C ALA A 146 -8.38 0.57 -19.71
N LYS A 147 -9.52 1.16 -19.32
CA LYS A 147 -10.48 1.78 -20.25
C LYS A 147 -9.90 3.03 -20.90
N ASP A 148 -9.15 3.86 -20.18
CA ASP A 148 -8.51 5.07 -20.76
C ASP A 148 -7.51 4.68 -21.86
N LEU A 149 -6.68 3.68 -21.59
CA LEU A 149 -5.69 3.16 -22.55
C LEU A 149 -6.32 2.55 -23.81
N SER A 150 -7.57 2.08 -23.73
CA SER A 150 -8.24 1.42 -24.87
C SER A 150 -9.18 2.35 -25.65
N THR A 151 -9.73 3.40 -25.04
CA THR A 151 -10.81 4.20 -25.64
C THR A 151 -10.43 5.66 -25.94
N GLY A 152 -9.31 6.17 -25.40
CA GLY A 152 -8.87 7.55 -25.59
C GLY A 152 -9.81 8.62 -25.01
N ASN A 153 -10.85 8.21 -24.28
CA ASN A 153 -11.92 9.07 -23.78
C ASN A 153 -11.57 9.69 -22.41
N LYS A 154 -10.43 10.39 -22.41
CA LYS A 154 -9.66 10.79 -21.22
C LYS A 154 -10.46 11.62 -20.22
N THR A 155 -11.32 12.50 -20.69
CA THR A 155 -12.15 13.39 -19.85
C THR A 155 -13.15 12.63 -18.98
N GLN A 156 -13.76 11.55 -19.49
CA GLN A 156 -14.72 10.75 -18.72
C GLN A 156 -14.01 9.86 -17.70
N VAL A 157 -12.89 9.25 -18.08
CA VAL A 157 -12.11 8.43 -17.15
C VAL A 157 -11.51 9.28 -16.03
N ASP A 158 -10.94 10.45 -16.35
CA ASP A 158 -10.43 11.38 -15.35
C ASP A 158 -11.51 11.82 -14.36
N ARG A 159 -12.75 12.03 -14.83
CA ARG A 159 -13.89 12.32 -13.93
C ARG A 159 -14.19 11.15 -13.01
N GLN A 160 -14.27 9.93 -13.53
CA GLN A 160 -14.55 8.74 -12.73
C GLN A 160 -13.43 8.43 -11.72
N LEU A 161 -12.16 8.64 -12.11
CA LEU A 161 -11.02 8.52 -11.20
C LEU A 161 -11.05 9.59 -10.09
N ARG A 162 -11.45 10.83 -10.41
CA ARG A 162 -11.66 11.87 -9.39
C ARG A 162 -12.82 11.54 -8.46
N GLU A 163 -13.91 10.98 -8.97
CA GLU A 163 -15.05 10.56 -8.15
C GLU A 163 -14.67 9.41 -7.20
N GLN A 164 -13.90 8.43 -7.68
CA GLN A 164 -13.33 7.38 -6.84
C GLN A 164 -12.39 7.96 -5.77
N LYS A 165 -11.54 8.93 -6.14
CA LYS A 165 -10.69 9.66 -5.20
C LYS A 165 -11.49 10.37 -4.11
N ALA A 166 -12.54 11.10 -4.52
CA ALA A 166 -13.37 11.87 -3.61
C ALA A 166 -14.16 10.95 -2.66
N PHE A 167 -14.66 9.82 -3.16
CA PHE A 167 -15.30 8.80 -2.34
C PHE A 167 -14.32 8.19 -1.33
N TYR A 168 -13.09 7.90 -1.75
CA TYR A 168 -12.01 7.44 -0.88
C TYR A 168 -11.66 8.44 0.23
N GLU A 169 -11.43 9.70 -0.15
CA GLU A 169 -11.14 10.76 0.81
C GLU A 169 -12.30 10.93 1.79
N LYS A 170 -13.55 10.78 1.32
CA LYS A 170 -14.73 10.79 2.18
C LYS A 170 -14.72 9.64 3.18
N ILE A 171 -14.34 8.43 2.79
CA ILE A 171 -14.22 7.30 3.74
C ILE A 171 -13.15 7.62 4.77
N LEU A 172 -11.93 7.96 4.36
CA LEU A 172 -10.83 8.25 5.28
C LEU A 172 -11.12 9.42 6.21
N ASN A 173 -11.81 10.44 5.72
CA ASN A 173 -12.18 11.60 6.51
C ASN A 173 -13.21 11.28 7.59
N ASN A 174 -13.94 10.17 7.47
CA ASN A 174 -14.95 9.73 8.43
C ASN A 174 -14.46 8.61 9.36
N ILE A 175 -13.22 8.13 9.20
CA ILE A 175 -12.60 7.19 10.14
C ILE A 175 -12.05 7.99 11.34
N PRO A 176 -12.43 7.69 12.59
CA PRO A 176 -12.02 8.44 13.80
C PRO A 176 -10.59 8.10 14.27
N THR A 177 -9.76 7.56 13.37
CA THR A 177 -8.36 7.20 13.64
C THR A 177 -7.46 8.20 12.95
N ASP A 178 -6.30 8.49 13.52
CA ASP A 178 -5.41 9.49 12.95
C ASP A 178 -4.60 8.88 11.80
N ILE A 179 -4.90 9.30 10.56
CA ILE A 179 -4.30 8.80 9.32
C ILE A 179 -3.53 9.94 8.63
N ALA A 180 -2.24 9.73 8.37
CA ALA A 180 -1.41 10.60 7.54
C ALA A 180 -0.62 9.78 6.53
N VAL A 181 -0.68 10.15 5.25
CA VAL A 181 0.07 9.53 4.15
C VAL A 181 1.23 10.44 3.76
N PHE A 182 2.42 9.89 3.54
CA PHE A 182 3.66 10.56 3.19
C PHE A 182 4.23 10.05 1.87
N ASP A 183 5.01 10.85 1.15
CA ASP A 183 5.84 10.42 0.02
C ASP A 183 7.23 9.92 0.48
N ALA A 184 8.08 9.54 -0.47
CA ALA A 184 9.43 9.03 -0.17
C ALA A 184 10.38 10.02 0.52
N ASN A 185 10.06 11.30 0.45
CA ASN A 185 10.84 12.37 1.04
C ASN A 185 10.29 12.81 2.41
N HIS A 186 9.26 12.13 2.91
CA HIS A 186 8.52 12.46 4.13
C HIS A 186 7.67 13.73 4.00
N ARG A 187 7.13 13.99 2.80
CA ARG A 187 6.16 15.06 2.57
C ARG A 187 4.74 14.51 2.62
N TYR A 188 3.81 15.22 3.23
CA TYR A 188 2.43 14.74 3.36
C TYR A 188 1.72 14.68 2.00
N LEU A 189 1.17 13.53 1.66
CA LEU A 189 0.29 13.32 0.51
C LEU A 189 -1.20 13.43 0.89
N PHE A 190 -1.56 13.04 2.11
CA PHE A 190 -2.92 13.09 2.63
C PHE A 190 -2.91 13.10 4.15
N VAL A 191 -3.90 13.76 4.77
CA VAL A 191 -4.15 13.71 6.21
C VAL A 191 -5.66 13.73 6.44
N ASN A 192 -6.19 12.89 7.34
CA ASN A 192 -7.60 12.89 7.69
C ASN A 192 -7.91 13.80 8.92
N PRO A 193 -9.20 14.08 9.24
CA PRO A 193 -9.59 14.88 10.39
C PRO A 193 -9.24 14.28 11.75
N GLY A 194 -9.08 12.95 11.83
CA GLY A 194 -8.53 12.31 13.04
C GLY A 194 -7.13 12.85 13.34
N ALA A 195 -6.23 12.83 12.35
CA ALA A 195 -4.84 13.25 12.53
C ALA A 195 -4.66 14.77 12.73
N ILE A 196 -5.39 15.57 11.96
CA ILE A 196 -5.41 17.04 12.11
C ILE A 196 -6.85 17.49 11.96
N SER A 197 -7.49 17.91 13.05
CA SER A 197 -8.92 18.27 13.06
C SER A 197 -9.27 19.53 12.26
N VAL A 198 -8.39 20.53 12.24
CA VAL A 198 -8.61 21.81 11.56
C VAL A 198 -8.30 21.69 10.07
N LYS A 199 -9.29 22.02 9.22
CA LYS A 199 -9.20 21.88 7.77
C LYS A 199 -8.07 22.71 7.15
N GLU A 200 -7.93 23.97 7.54
CA GLU A 200 -6.89 24.88 7.02
C GLU A 200 -5.49 24.29 7.19
N TYR A 201 -5.23 23.61 8.31
CA TYR A 201 -3.93 22.99 8.59
C TYR A 201 -3.71 21.73 7.76
N ARG A 202 -4.77 20.95 7.51
CA ARG A 202 -4.71 19.82 6.59
C ARG A 202 -4.44 20.28 5.17
N ASP A 203 -5.09 21.34 4.72
CA ASP A 203 -4.89 21.86 3.38
C ASP A 203 -3.46 22.40 3.21
N PHE A 204 -2.93 23.10 4.23
CA PHE A 204 -1.57 23.64 4.23
C PHE A 204 -0.50 22.55 4.19
N ILE A 205 -0.67 21.47 4.95
CA ILE A 205 0.39 20.48 5.17
C ILE A 205 0.67 19.61 3.93
N ILE A 206 -0.25 19.53 2.96
CA ILE A 206 -0.07 18.70 1.77
C ILE A 206 1.14 19.21 0.95
N GLY A 207 2.06 18.31 0.62
CA GLY A 207 3.33 18.59 -0.05
C GLY A 207 4.43 19.15 0.86
N LYS A 208 4.12 19.41 2.12
CA LYS A 208 5.03 19.96 3.13
C LYS A 208 5.63 18.85 4.00
N ASP A 209 6.73 19.16 4.67
CA ASP A 209 7.27 18.31 5.73
C ASP A 209 6.89 18.83 7.14
N ASP A 210 7.32 18.10 8.17
CA ASP A 210 7.06 18.47 9.57
C ASP A 210 7.69 19.81 9.99
N TYR A 211 8.79 20.24 9.35
CA TYR A 211 9.46 21.50 9.66
C TYR A 211 8.67 22.70 9.12
N GLU A 212 8.26 22.61 7.85
CA GLU A 212 7.39 23.60 7.23
C GLU A 212 6.06 23.72 7.99
N TYR A 213 5.52 22.60 8.47
CA TYR A 213 4.31 22.59 9.30
C TYR A 213 4.52 23.19 10.69
N ALA A 214 5.64 22.88 11.36
CA ALA A 214 5.97 23.44 12.66
C ALA A 214 6.14 24.96 12.60
N ALA A 215 6.83 25.46 11.57
CA ALA A 215 6.99 26.90 11.32
C ALA A 215 5.63 27.59 11.10
N PHE A 216 4.77 27.03 10.26
CA PHE A 216 3.42 27.58 10.02
C PHE A 216 2.55 27.60 11.28
N ARG A 217 2.70 26.60 12.15
CA ARG A 217 1.95 26.50 13.41
C ARG A 217 2.59 27.24 14.57
N ASN A 218 3.72 27.92 14.36
CA ASN A 218 4.57 28.50 15.43
C ASN A 218 4.82 27.49 16.56
N ARG A 219 5.12 26.23 16.19
CA ARG A 219 5.44 25.15 17.11
C ARG A 219 6.94 25.00 17.25
N ASP A 220 7.35 24.48 18.40
CA ASP A 220 8.73 24.11 18.64
C ASP A 220 9.23 23.12 17.57
N VAL A 221 10.40 23.45 17.01
CA VAL A 221 11.10 22.64 16.01
C VAL A 221 11.47 21.28 16.59
N ALA A 222 11.63 21.17 17.92
CA ALA A 222 11.89 19.91 18.60
C ALA A 222 10.87 18.80 18.25
N ILE A 223 9.60 19.17 18.00
CA ILE A 223 8.58 18.21 17.56
C ILE A 223 8.86 17.72 16.14
N ALA A 224 9.27 18.61 15.24
CA ALA A 224 9.66 18.23 13.88
C ALA A 224 10.93 17.38 13.86
N ASP A 225 11.91 17.71 14.72
CA ASP A 225 13.12 16.93 14.91
C ASP A 225 12.84 15.53 15.45
N GLU A 226 11.98 15.40 16.46
CA GLU A 226 11.55 14.11 16.99
C GLU A 226 10.89 13.27 15.90
N ARG A 227 9.94 13.84 15.15
CA ARG A 227 9.26 13.17 14.04
C ARG A 227 10.22 12.76 12.93
N ARG A 228 11.14 13.65 12.57
CA ARG A 228 12.15 13.38 11.55
C ARG A 228 13.14 12.32 12.01
N ALA A 229 13.54 12.34 13.27
CA ALA A 229 14.40 11.33 13.87
C ALA A 229 13.69 9.96 13.88
N GLN A 230 12.41 9.91 14.25
CA GLN A 230 11.61 8.68 14.19
C GLN A 230 11.47 8.17 12.75
N PHE A 231 11.17 9.05 11.78
CA PHE A 231 11.12 8.70 10.36
C PHE A 231 12.47 8.15 9.86
N LEU A 232 13.56 8.84 10.17
CA LEU A 232 14.90 8.43 9.79
C LEU A 232 15.32 7.15 10.52
N GLN A 233 14.88 6.92 11.75
CA GLN A 233 15.08 5.66 12.46
C GLN A 233 14.30 4.52 11.81
N VAL A 234 13.03 4.71 11.43
CA VAL A 234 12.27 3.69 10.69
C VAL A 234 12.95 3.39 9.35
N LYS A 235 13.37 4.42 8.61
CA LYS A 235 14.09 4.29 7.34
C LYS A 235 15.47 3.64 7.51
N LYS A 236 16.20 3.95 8.58
CA LYS A 236 17.53 3.43 8.89
C LYS A 236 17.48 2.02 9.47
N ASN A 237 16.49 1.70 10.29
CA ASN A 237 16.23 0.33 10.78
C ASN A 237 15.88 -0.57 9.59
N ARG A 238 15.09 -0.06 8.64
CA ARG A 238 14.85 -0.70 7.34
C ARG A 238 16.11 -0.91 6.48
N GLN A 239 17.18 -0.10 6.68
CA GLN A 239 18.45 -0.22 5.95
C GLN A 239 19.59 -0.92 6.72
N ARG A 240 19.55 -0.98 8.06
CA ARG A 240 20.65 -1.47 8.91
C ARG A 240 20.34 -2.76 9.68
N ASN A 241 19.09 -3.20 9.79
CA ASN A 241 18.76 -4.36 10.60
C ASN A 241 17.62 -5.21 9.99
N PRO A 242 17.94 -6.34 9.32
CA PRO A 242 16.93 -7.27 8.81
C PRO A 242 16.29 -8.15 9.90
N LEU A 243 16.72 -8.04 11.16
CA LEU A 243 16.43 -8.99 12.24
C LEU A 243 15.86 -8.29 13.50
N GLY A 244 14.56 -8.49 13.76
CA GLY A 244 14.01 -8.60 15.12
C GLY A 244 13.85 -7.33 15.96
N ARG A 245 12.78 -6.57 15.71
CA ARG A 245 11.59 -6.40 16.59
C ARG A 245 10.47 -5.90 15.67
N GLY A 246 9.23 -6.31 15.93
CA GLY A 246 8.08 -6.03 15.07
C GLY A 246 7.91 -4.54 14.79
N LEU A 247 7.01 -4.21 13.86
CA LEU A 247 6.49 -2.85 13.72
C LEU A 247 6.21 -2.27 15.10
N GLU A 248 7.10 -1.42 15.58
CA GLU A 248 6.61 -0.27 16.28
C GLU A 248 5.97 0.58 15.18
N THR A 249 4.66 0.37 14.99
CA THR A 249 3.76 1.50 14.94
C THR A 249 4.40 2.59 15.79
N ALA A 250 4.81 3.71 15.20
CA ALA A 250 5.19 4.86 15.99
C ALA A 250 3.92 5.31 16.73
N ARG A 251 3.60 4.61 17.83
CA ARG A 251 2.61 5.02 18.81
C ARG A 251 3.29 6.17 19.52
N TRP A 252 3.01 7.36 19.01
CA TRP A 252 3.30 8.60 19.70
C TRP A 252 2.82 8.44 21.14
N HIS A 253 3.69 8.71 22.11
CA HIS A 253 3.24 8.83 23.48
C HIS A 253 2.07 9.84 23.48
N ASN A 254 0.90 9.37 23.91
CA ASN A 254 -0.38 10.09 24.01
C ASN A 254 -1.25 10.37 22.76
N SER A 255 -1.14 9.68 21.61
CA SER A 255 -2.29 9.68 20.65
C SER A 255 -2.29 8.51 19.65
N HIS A 256 -3.49 8.07 19.25
CA HIS A 256 -3.79 6.94 18.38
C HIS A 256 -3.46 7.21 16.89
N ARG A 257 -2.18 7.43 16.53
CA ARG A 257 -1.78 7.75 15.13
C ARG A 257 -1.13 6.64 14.33
N THR A 258 -1.54 6.57 13.07
CA THR A 258 -1.01 5.69 12.03
C THR A 258 -0.45 6.52 10.87
N ALA A 259 0.85 6.39 10.62
CA ALA A 259 1.54 7.00 9.49
C ALA A 259 1.68 5.99 8.33
N LEU A 260 1.37 6.43 7.12
CA LEU A 260 1.33 5.66 5.88
C LEU A 260 2.39 6.21 4.91
N TYR A 261 3.33 5.40 4.43
CA TYR A 261 4.44 5.87 3.58
C TYR A 261 4.41 5.34 2.14
N VAL A 262 4.34 6.22 1.14
CA VAL A 262 4.38 5.88 -0.29
C VAL A 262 5.81 6.03 -0.82
N PRO A 263 6.48 4.96 -1.29
CA PRO A 263 7.74 5.09 -1.99
C PRO A 263 7.54 5.87 -3.31
N GLY A 264 8.45 6.79 -3.60
CA GLY A 264 8.43 7.61 -4.82
C GLY A 264 9.37 7.01 -5.86
N GLY A 265 8.82 6.72 -7.04
CA GLY A 265 9.63 6.38 -8.21
C GLY A 265 10.51 7.57 -8.60
N ARG A 266 11.80 7.32 -8.82
CA ARG A 266 12.70 8.31 -9.42
C ARG A 266 12.35 8.48 -10.90
N ARG A 267 12.41 9.74 -11.34
CA ARG A 267 12.43 10.12 -12.77
C ARG A 267 13.61 9.49 -13.48
#